data_AF-A0A2H5XDV2-F1
#
_entry.id   AF-A0A2H5XDV2-F1
#
_cell.length_a   1.000
_cell.length_b   1.000
_cell.length_c   1.000
_cell.angle_alpha   90.00
_cell.angle_beta   90.00
_cell.angle_gamma   90.00
#
_symmetry.space_group_name_H-M   'P 1'
#
loop_
_entity.id
_entity.type
_entity.pdbx_description
1 polymer ?
#
loop_
_entity_poly.entity_id
_entity_poly.type
_entity_poly.pdbx_seq_one_letter_code
_entity_poly.pdbx_strand_id
1 'polypeptide(L)'
;MVRSWLLGGVMSLVALGIGVAQQAQQPTAPPKPTTFRPLSHTLATVVKVDTAANTITLKGTYRGTEREWVLKVAADSRIMKDGKDAKLADFKEGDQVLVSWKRGMKEINALADPVTFFAFLRYPTLRGKVKSFDAATLTLVVEADGKEHKVTLPGRGTCCFLAGKGHRGKEAALKGGEAVVVVLAAPDRARAVFDAVSWKVYGEQEWQAYQKRTRRGASS
;
A
#
# COMPACT_ATOMS: atom_id res chain seq x y z
N MET A 1 -96.19 -28.10 15.90
CA MET A 1 -95.91 -28.44 14.50
C MET A 1 -94.42 -28.83 14.43
N VAL A 2 -94.07 -30.12 14.54
CA VAL A 2 -93.68 -31.05 13.44
C VAL A 2 -92.77 -30.33 12.41
N ARG A 3 -91.48 -30.63 12.20
CA ARG A 3 -90.77 -31.85 11.72
C ARG A 3 -89.25 -31.64 11.98
N SER A 4 -88.47 -32.61 12.46
CA SER A 4 -87.94 -33.82 11.81
C SER A 4 -86.61 -33.62 11.04
N TRP A 5 -85.52 -34.16 11.62
CA TRP A 5 -84.39 -34.92 11.03
C TRP A 5 -83.52 -34.35 9.90
N LEU A 6 -82.19 -34.26 10.09
CA LEU A 6 -81.19 -35.24 9.59
C LEU A 6 -79.73 -34.82 9.86
N LEU A 7 -78.92 -35.83 10.19
CA LEU A 7 -77.48 -35.81 10.40
C LEU A 7 -76.68 -35.56 9.11
N GLY A 8 -75.52 -34.93 9.27
CA GLY A 8 -74.38 -34.91 8.35
C GLY A 8 -73.37 -33.91 8.91
N GLY A 9 -72.27 -34.28 9.57
CA GLY A 9 -71.30 -35.28 9.14
C GLY A 9 -70.26 -34.60 8.23
N VAL A 10 -69.44 -33.68 8.78
CA VAL A 10 -68.25 -33.15 8.09
C VAL A 10 -67.08 -33.20 9.06
N MET A 11 -66.19 -34.16 8.81
CA MET A 11 -64.83 -34.19 9.33
C MET A 11 -64.07 -32.95 8.84
N SER A 12 -63.66 -32.08 9.76
CA SER A 12 -62.64 -31.08 9.47
C SER A 12 -61.26 -31.70 9.67
N LEU A 13 -60.53 -31.88 8.57
CA LEU A 13 -59.12 -32.20 8.52
C LEU A 13 -58.31 -31.12 9.27
N VAL A 14 -57.53 -31.54 10.27
CA VAL A 14 -56.44 -30.75 10.84
C VAL A 14 -55.25 -30.86 9.89
N ALA A 15 -55.03 -29.84 9.07
CA ALA A 15 -53.82 -29.71 8.26
C ALA A 15 -52.66 -29.24 9.14
N LEU A 16 -51.79 -30.18 9.54
CA LEU A 16 -50.46 -29.92 10.07
C LEU A 16 -49.60 -29.28 8.96
N GLY A 17 -49.60 -27.95 8.92
CA GLY A 17 -48.65 -27.18 8.13
C GLY A 17 -47.27 -27.28 8.75
N ILE A 18 -46.41 -28.13 8.19
CA ILE A 18 -44.97 -28.11 8.45
C ILE A 18 -44.42 -26.83 7.83
N GLY A 19 -44.33 -25.77 8.64
CA GLY A 19 -43.63 -24.55 8.28
C GLY A 19 -42.14 -24.85 8.14
N VAL A 20 -41.67 -25.08 6.92
CA VAL A 20 -40.24 -25.02 6.59
C VAL A 20 -39.83 -23.56 6.74
N ALA A 21 -39.28 -23.19 7.89
CA ALA A 21 -38.66 -21.90 8.10
C ALA A 21 -37.42 -21.83 7.20
N GLN A 22 -37.60 -21.24 6.02
CA GLN A 22 -36.54 -20.92 5.09
C GLN A 22 -35.67 -19.83 5.74
N GLN A 23 -34.69 -20.23 6.54
CA GLN A 23 -33.64 -19.34 7.03
C GLN A 23 -32.87 -18.83 5.81
N ALA A 24 -33.28 -17.65 5.34
CA ALA A 24 -32.50 -16.89 4.38
C ALA A 24 -31.11 -16.68 4.98
N GLN A 25 -30.12 -17.38 4.43
CA GLN A 25 -28.71 -17.12 4.71
C GLN A 25 -28.46 -15.65 4.38
N GLN A 26 -28.32 -14.82 5.42
CA GLN A 26 -27.92 -13.43 5.24
C GLN A 26 -26.62 -13.43 4.41
N PRO A 27 -26.55 -12.66 3.30
CA PRO A 27 -25.34 -12.56 2.50
C PRO A 27 -24.18 -12.15 3.40
N THR A 28 -23.23 -13.05 3.63
CA THR A 28 -22.02 -12.72 4.37
C THR A 28 -21.32 -11.61 3.63
N ALA A 29 -21.15 -10.46 4.29
CA ALA A 29 -20.48 -9.31 3.71
C ALA A 29 -19.11 -9.73 3.12
N PRO A 30 -18.73 -9.22 1.94
CA PRO A 30 -17.48 -9.63 1.29
C PRO A 30 -16.29 -9.36 2.21
N PRO A 31 -15.26 -10.24 2.19
CA PRO A 31 -14.08 -10.09 3.03
C PRO A 31 -13.40 -8.75 2.76
N LYS A 32 -13.07 -8.02 3.83
CA LYS A 32 -12.39 -6.73 3.72
C LYS A 32 -11.02 -6.91 3.05
N PRO A 33 -10.61 -6.02 2.13
CA PRO A 33 -9.30 -6.08 1.48
C PRO A 33 -8.15 -6.07 2.49
N THR A 34 -7.21 -7.00 2.33
CA THR A 34 -6.01 -7.07 3.18
C THR A 34 -5.09 -5.89 2.91
N THR A 35 -4.66 -5.23 3.98
CA THR A 35 -3.73 -4.09 3.90
C THR A 35 -2.31 -4.54 3.59
N PHE A 36 -1.59 -3.81 2.75
CA PHE A 36 -0.18 -4.05 2.49
C PHE A 36 0.67 -3.73 3.71
N ARG A 37 1.64 -4.60 4.01
CA ARG A 37 2.65 -4.35 5.04
C ARG A 37 3.81 -3.54 4.44
N PRO A 38 4.35 -2.56 5.16
CA PRO A 38 5.53 -1.84 4.69
C PRO A 38 6.72 -2.80 4.58
N LEU A 39 7.52 -2.59 3.54
CA LEU A 39 8.77 -3.33 3.39
C LEU A 39 9.70 -3.05 4.57
N SER A 40 10.14 -4.11 5.24
CA SER A 40 11.11 -4.00 6.34
C SER A 40 12.44 -3.50 5.79
N HIS A 41 13.01 -2.49 6.45
CA HIS A 41 14.22 -1.82 6.01
C HIS A 41 15.12 -1.47 7.18
N THR A 42 16.39 -1.20 6.87
CA THR A 42 17.38 -0.68 7.81
C THR A 42 18.05 0.53 7.18
N LEU A 43 18.27 1.55 8.01
CA LEU A 43 19.08 2.72 7.66
C LEU A 43 20.55 2.38 7.84
N ALA A 44 21.32 2.59 6.77
CA ALA A 44 22.74 2.31 6.75
C ALA A 44 23.50 3.34 5.91
N THR A 45 24.81 3.35 6.09
CA THR A 45 25.77 4.10 5.28
C THR A 45 26.55 3.11 4.43
N VAL A 46 26.77 3.45 3.16
CA VAL A 46 27.61 2.66 2.25
C VAL A 46 29.06 2.79 2.66
N VAL A 47 29.73 1.67 2.93
CA VAL A 47 31.16 1.61 3.24
C VAL A 47 31.96 1.25 1.99
N LYS A 48 31.45 0.32 1.19
CA LYS A 48 32.13 -0.13 -0.02
C LYS A 48 31.14 -0.68 -1.03
N VAL A 49 31.39 -0.39 -2.31
CA VAL A 49 30.68 -1.01 -3.43
C VAL A 49 31.66 -1.86 -4.23
N ASP A 50 31.31 -3.12 -4.46
CA ASP A 50 32.06 -4.05 -5.32
C ASP A 50 31.15 -4.50 -6.47
N THR A 51 31.29 -3.83 -7.61
CA THR A 51 30.49 -4.12 -8.81
C THR A 51 30.91 -5.42 -9.49
N ALA A 52 32.16 -5.87 -9.31
CA ALA A 52 32.65 -7.12 -9.88
C ALA A 52 32.06 -8.33 -9.15
N ALA A 53 32.01 -8.26 -7.81
CA ALA A 53 31.36 -9.28 -6.98
C ALA A 53 29.83 -9.09 -6.86
N ASN A 54 29.30 -7.96 -7.36
CA ASN A 54 27.92 -7.53 -7.19
C ASN A 54 27.48 -7.50 -5.71
N THR A 55 28.32 -6.93 -4.86
CA THR A 55 28.09 -6.79 -3.42
C THR A 55 28.27 -5.36 -2.92
N ILE A 56 27.63 -5.05 -1.80
CA ILE A 56 27.75 -3.78 -1.11
C ILE A 56 27.97 -4.02 0.38
N THR A 57 28.94 -3.29 0.94
CA THR A 57 29.21 -3.27 2.37
C THR A 57 28.49 -2.07 2.98
N LEU A 58 27.64 -2.34 3.96
CA LEU A 58 26.80 -1.35 4.63
C LEU A 58 27.08 -1.35 6.13
N LYS A 59 27.16 -0.17 6.73
CA LYS A 59 27.27 0.03 8.18
C LYS A 59 25.99 0.66 8.71
N GLY A 60 25.41 0.08 9.75
CA GLY A 60 24.18 0.64 10.33
C GLY A 60 23.88 0.10 11.72
N THR A 61 22.88 0.71 12.37
CA THR A 61 22.42 0.27 13.68
C THR A 61 21.35 -0.79 13.53
N TYR A 62 21.55 -1.95 14.15
CA TYR A 62 20.57 -3.02 14.22
C TYR A 62 20.42 -3.49 15.66
N ARG A 63 19.19 -3.40 16.20
CA ARG A 63 18.87 -3.71 17.60
C ARG A 63 19.77 -2.95 18.60
N GLY A 64 20.06 -1.69 18.30
CA GLY A 64 20.88 -0.81 19.17
C GLY A 64 22.40 -1.01 19.05
N THR A 65 22.86 -1.96 18.23
CA THR A 65 24.29 -2.18 18.01
C THR A 65 24.68 -1.81 16.58
N GLU A 66 25.79 -1.11 16.44
CA GLU A 66 26.38 -0.85 15.12
C GLU A 66 26.96 -2.15 14.55
N ARG A 67 26.66 -2.43 13.29
CA ARG A 67 27.13 -3.62 12.58
C ARG A 67 27.42 -3.28 11.13
N GLU A 68 28.35 -4.05 10.57
CA GLU A 68 28.63 -4.06 9.15
C GLU A 68 28.08 -5.33 8.50
N TRP A 69 27.54 -5.18 7.30
CA TRP A 69 27.02 -6.28 6.49
C TRP A 69 27.56 -6.17 5.08
N VAL A 70 28.11 -7.27 4.58
CA VAL A 70 28.32 -7.47 3.15
C VAL A 70 27.09 -8.15 2.60
N LEU A 71 26.37 -7.45 1.72
CA LEU A 71 25.14 -7.94 1.11
C LEU A 71 25.33 -8.12 -0.39
N LYS A 72 24.79 -9.21 -0.93
CA LYS A 72 24.76 -9.48 -2.38
C LYS A 72 23.55 -8.80 -3.00
N VAL A 73 23.72 -8.21 -4.18
CA VAL A 73 22.60 -7.73 -4.98
C VAL A 73 22.05 -8.92 -5.77
N ALA A 74 20.80 -9.28 -5.53
CA ALA A 74 20.11 -10.30 -6.31
C ALA A 74 19.61 -9.74 -7.64
N ALA A 75 19.39 -10.60 -8.65
CA ALA A 75 18.92 -10.15 -9.97
C ALA A 75 17.52 -9.52 -9.93
N ASP A 76 16.70 -9.90 -8.95
CA ASP A 76 15.35 -9.36 -8.69
C ASP A 76 15.37 -8.13 -7.76
N SER A 77 16.56 -7.61 -7.38
CA SER A 77 16.69 -6.46 -6.49
C SER A 77 16.12 -5.19 -7.13
N ARG A 78 15.25 -4.50 -6.39
CA ARG A 78 14.77 -3.17 -6.79
C ARG A 78 15.74 -2.10 -6.28
N ILE A 79 16.57 -1.58 -7.19
CA ILE A 79 17.54 -0.53 -6.88
C ILE A 79 17.07 0.78 -7.49
N MET A 80 16.95 1.82 -6.67
CA MET A 80 16.54 3.13 -7.13
C MET A 80 17.38 4.24 -6.50
N LYS A 81 17.62 5.31 -7.24
CA LYS A 81 18.27 6.51 -6.72
C LYS A 81 17.65 7.74 -7.39
N ASP A 82 17.39 8.77 -6.59
CA ASP A 82 16.80 10.03 -7.07
C ASP A 82 15.48 9.82 -7.85
N GLY A 83 14.64 8.90 -7.37
CA GLY A 83 13.32 8.60 -7.94
C GLY A 83 13.32 7.78 -9.23
N LYS A 84 14.48 7.29 -9.67
CA LYS A 84 14.65 6.49 -10.89
C LYS A 84 15.26 5.13 -10.59
N ASP A 85 15.09 4.19 -11.52
CA ASP A 85 15.80 2.91 -11.47
C ASP A 85 17.30 3.18 -11.58
N ALA A 86 18.07 2.47 -10.77
CA ALA A 86 19.51 2.67 -10.63
C ALA A 86 20.23 1.32 -10.60
N LYS A 87 21.55 1.37 -10.80
CA LYS A 87 22.45 0.23 -10.64
C LYS A 87 23.29 0.40 -9.38
N LEU A 88 23.93 -0.69 -8.97
CA LEU A 88 24.80 -0.68 -7.78
C LEU A 88 25.93 0.37 -7.88
N ALA A 89 26.47 0.58 -9.07
CA ALA A 89 27.54 1.55 -9.34
C ALA A 89 27.13 3.02 -9.14
N ASP A 90 25.83 3.31 -9.03
CA ASP A 90 25.34 4.68 -8.81
C ASP A 90 25.46 5.09 -7.33
N PHE A 91 25.74 4.12 -6.44
CA PHE A 91 26.01 4.36 -5.03
C PHE A 91 27.51 4.44 -4.78
N LYS A 92 27.90 5.31 -3.85
CA LYS A 92 29.30 5.50 -3.46
C LYS A 92 29.44 5.40 -1.95
N GLU A 93 30.68 5.19 -1.51
CA GLU A 93 31.04 5.27 -0.10
C GLU A 93 30.56 6.59 0.51
N GLY A 94 30.01 6.49 1.73
CA GLY A 94 29.41 7.60 2.46
C GLY A 94 27.93 7.87 2.12
N ASP A 95 27.37 7.28 1.06
CA ASP A 95 25.94 7.45 0.77
C ASP A 95 25.08 6.88 1.89
N GLN A 96 24.09 7.64 2.34
CA GLN A 96 23.06 7.13 3.24
C GLN A 96 21.97 6.43 2.43
N VAL A 97 21.62 5.20 2.84
CA VAL A 97 20.67 4.35 2.13
C VAL A 97 19.69 3.66 3.07
N LEU A 98 18.52 3.35 2.53
CA LEU A 98 17.61 2.36 3.09
C LEU A 98 17.71 1.07 2.30
N VAL A 99 17.94 -0.02 3.02
CA VAL A 99 18.08 -1.35 2.44
C VAL A 99 17.07 -2.32 3.07
N SER A 100 16.46 -3.14 2.23
CA SER A 100 15.68 -4.31 2.62
C SER A 100 16.39 -5.56 2.09
N TRP A 101 16.52 -6.59 2.91
CA TRP A 101 17.19 -7.83 2.53
C TRP A 101 16.50 -9.08 3.10
N LYS A 102 16.70 -10.22 2.43
CA LYS A 102 16.17 -11.52 2.83
C LYS A 102 17.02 -12.07 3.99
N ARG A 103 16.46 -12.14 5.21
CA ARG A 103 17.20 -12.32 6.49
C ARG A 103 17.97 -13.64 6.69
N GLY A 104 17.95 -14.58 5.75
CA GLY A 104 18.82 -15.77 5.74
C GLY A 104 19.85 -15.81 4.62
N MET A 105 19.65 -15.04 3.55
CA MET A 105 20.46 -15.15 2.32
C MET A 105 21.45 -13.99 2.16
N LYS A 106 21.36 -12.95 2.99
CA LYS A 106 22.14 -11.70 2.85
C LYS A 106 22.02 -11.09 1.44
N GLU A 107 20.86 -11.29 0.81
CA GLU A 107 20.54 -10.77 -0.50
C GLU A 107 19.62 -9.57 -0.38
N ILE A 108 19.99 -8.49 -1.07
CA ILE A 108 19.18 -7.30 -1.19
C ILE A 108 17.89 -7.65 -1.92
N ASN A 109 16.79 -7.09 -1.42
CA ASN A 109 15.49 -7.07 -2.07
C ASN A 109 15.19 -5.67 -2.61
N ALA A 110 15.55 -4.63 -1.84
CA ALA A 110 15.38 -3.24 -2.23
C ALA A 110 16.51 -2.37 -1.66
N LEU A 111 17.00 -1.42 -2.45
CA LEU A 111 18.01 -0.45 -2.05
C LEU A 111 17.70 0.92 -2.68
N ALA A 112 17.65 1.97 -1.86
CA ALA A 112 17.57 3.34 -2.37
C ALA A 112 18.07 4.38 -1.37
N ASP A 113 18.28 5.61 -1.84
CA ASP A 113 18.35 6.77 -0.93
C ASP A 113 17.03 6.89 -0.13
N PRO A 114 17.04 7.49 1.07
CA PRO A 114 15.88 7.47 1.96
C PRO A 114 14.61 8.01 1.32
N VAL A 115 14.69 9.16 0.64
CA VAL A 115 13.54 9.84 0.04
C VAL A 115 12.90 8.96 -1.04
N THR A 116 13.73 8.43 -1.93
CA THR A 116 13.29 7.50 -2.99
C THR A 116 12.70 6.22 -2.41
N PHE A 117 13.29 5.66 -1.36
CA PHE A 117 12.79 4.44 -0.73
C PHE A 117 11.37 4.61 -0.18
N PHE A 118 11.12 5.70 0.55
CA PHE A 118 9.80 6.00 1.10
C PHE A 118 8.76 6.29 0.01
N ALA A 119 9.17 6.92 -1.10
CA ALA A 119 8.29 7.24 -2.21
C ALA A 119 7.87 6.00 -3.01
N PHE A 120 8.79 5.06 -3.28
CA PHE A 120 8.57 4.03 -4.31
C PHE A 120 8.70 2.57 -3.86
N LEU A 121 9.48 2.30 -2.81
CA LEU A 121 9.87 0.92 -2.46
C LEU A 121 9.22 0.41 -1.17
N ARG A 122 8.84 1.31 -0.26
CA ARG A 122 8.26 0.92 1.03
C ARG A 122 6.90 0.23 0.91
N TYR A 123 6.11 0.60 -0.10
CA TYR A 123 4.80 0.02 -0.38
C TYR A 123 4.66 -0.28 -1.88
N PRO A 124 3.71 -1.15 -2.28
CA PRO A 124 3.38 -1.32 -3.69
C PRO A 124 2.96 0.01 -4.32
N THR A 125 3.41 0.24 -5.55
CA THR A 125 3.08 1.43 -6.33
C THR A 125 2.42 1.04 -7.64
N LEU A 126 1.45 1.84 -8.06
CA LEU A 126 0.78 1.75 -9.36
C LEU A 126 1.10 3.03 -10.14
N ARG A 127 1.66 2.89 -11.34
CA ARG A 127 1.98 4.03 -12.21
C ARG A 127 0.98 4.04 -13.36
N GLY A 128 0.36 5.17 -13.63
CA GLY A 128 -0.66 5.25 -14.67
C GLY A 128 -1.14 6.66 -14.95
N LYS A 129 -2.23 6.77 -15.71
CA LYS A 129 -2.89 8.04 -16.02
C LYS A 129 -4.22 8.12 -15.30
N VAL A 130 -4.52 9.28 -14.71
CA VAL A 130 -5.83 9.52 -14.10
C VAL A 130 -6.90 9.48 -15.19
N LYS A 131 -7.92 8.65 -15.04
CA LYS A 131 -9.10 8.66 -15.90
C LYS A 131 -10.17 9.60 -15.37
N SER A 132 -10.45 9.51 -14.07
CA SER A 132 -11.45 10.33 -13.39
C SER A 132 -11.19 10.38 -11.89
N PHE A 133 -11.65 11.45 -11.25
CA PHE A 133 -11.65 11.59 -9.80
C PHE A 133 -13.01 12.12 -9.31
N ASP A 134 -13.57 11.46 -8.31
CA ASP A 134 -14.78 11.89 -7.61
C ASP A 134 -14.42 12.33 -6.18
N ALA A 135 -14.52 13.64 -5.92
CA ALA A 135 -14.20 14.23 -4.61
C ALA A 135 -15.23 13.91 -3.51
N ALA A 136 -16.47 13.58 -3.86
CA ALA A 136 -17.51 13.24 -2.90
C ALA A 136 -17.26 11.86 -2.29
N THR A 137 -16.89 10.90 -3.14
CA THR A 137 -16.58 9.53 -2.71
C THR A 137 -15.08 9.29 -2.47
N LEU A 138 -14.23 10.26 -2.82
CA LEU A 138 -12.77 10.14 -2.80
C LEU A 138 -12.25 9.00 -3.69
N THR A 139 -12.97 8.72 -4.78
CA THR A 139 -12.62 7.62 -5.69
C THR A 139 -11.77 8.15 -6.84
N LEU A 140 -10.55 7.62 -6.97
CA LEU A 140 -9.68 7.85 -8.11
C LEU A 140 -9.70 6.63 -9.02
N VAL A 141 -9.87 6.87 -10.32
CA VAL A 141 -9.74 5.85 -11.36
C VAL A 141 -8.46 6.12 -12.12
N VAL A 142 -7.55 5.15 -12.14
CA VAL A 142 -6.26 5.22 -12.84
C VAL A 142 -6.21 4.13 -13.90
N GLU A 143 -5.83 4.48 -15.11
CA GLU A 143 -5.48 3.51 -16.15
C GLU A 143 -3.99 3.17 -16.05
N ALA A 144 -3.68 1.91 -15.80
CA ALA A 144 -2.33 1.38 -15.68
C ALA A 144 -2.28 -0.02 -16.29
N ASP A 145 -1.21 -0.33 -17.03
CA ASP A 145 -1.03 -1.63 -17.69
C ASP A 145 -2.23 -2.08 -18.55
N GLY A 146 -2.90 -1.11 -19.20
CA GLY A 146 -4.10 -1.34 -20.03
C GLY A 146 -5.36 -1.72 -19.23
N LYS A 147 -5.36 -1.54 -17.91
CA LYS A 147 -6.49 -1.85 -17.02
C LYS A 147 -6.87 -0.63 -16.18
N GLU A 148 -8.14 -0.57 -15.82
CA GLU A 148 -8.65 0.42 -14.87
C GLU A 148 -8.50 -0.08 -13.44
N HIS A 149 -7.95 0.79 -12.61
CA HIS A 149 -7.81 0.59 -11.17
C HIS A 149 -8.62 1.66 -10.44
N LYS A 150 -9.57 1.21 -9.62
CA LYS A 150 -10.34 2.09 -8.73
C LYS A 150 -9.70 2.07 -7.35
N VAL A 151 -9.27 3.22 -6.87
CA VAL A 151 -8.64 3.37 -5.56
C VAL A 151 -9.30 4.48 -4.77
N THR A 152 -9.57 4.22 -3.50
CA THR A 152 -10.13 5.20 -2.57
C THR A 152 -9.00 5.98 -1.91
N LEU A 153 -9.09 7.31 -1.92
CA LEU A 153 -8.14 8.19 -1.25
C LEU A 153 -8.46 8.33 0.25
N PRO A 154 -7.46 8.56 1.11
CA PRO A 154 -7.69 8.88 2.51
C PRO A 154 -8.52 10.15 2.68
N GLY A 155 -9.60 10.08 3.47
CA GLY A 155 -10.45 11.24 3.76
C GLY A 155 -9.89 12.23 4.77
N ARG A 156 -8.74 11.93 5.40
CA ARG A 156 -8.05 12.80 6.35
C ARG A 156 -6.56 12.84 6.04
N GLY A 157 -5.95 13.97 6.37
CA GLY A 157 -4.52 14.21 6.18
C GLY A 157 -4.14 14.49 4.72
N THR A 158 -2.86 14.79 4.52
CA THR A 158 -2.27 15.02 3.21
C THR A 158 -2.03 13.68 2.53
N CYS A 159 -2.66 13.48 1.36
CA CYS A 159 -2.51 12.24 0.60
C CYS A 159 -2.29 12.45 -0.90
N CYS A 160 -2.55 13.65 -1.42
CA CYS A 160 -2.29 13.96 -2.83
C CYS A 160 -1.14 14.96 -2.89
N PHE A 161 -0.14 14.73 -3.73
CA PHE A 161 0.99 15.62 -3.91
C PHE A 161 1.06 16.01 -5.39
N LEU A 162 0.66 17.24 -5.70
CA LEU A 162 0.51 17.73 -7.07
C LEU A 162 1.20 19.08 -7.18
N ALA A 163 1.84 19.34 -8.32
CA ALA A 163 2.55 20.58 -8.59
C ALA A 163 3.51 21.01 -7.45
N GLY A 164 4.17 20.05 -6.81
CA GLY A 164 5.11 20.26 -5.71
C GLY A 164 4.48 20.59 -4.36
N LYS A 165 3.17 20.36 -4.17
CA LYS A 165 2.46 20.68 -2.91
C LYS A 165 1.61 19.51 -2.44
N GLY A 166 1.46 19.40 -1.13
CA GLY A 166 0.58 18.43 -0.50
C GLY A 166 -0.84 18.96 -0.34
N HIS A 167 -1.82 18.12 -0.66
CA HIS A 167 -3.26 18.37 -0.59
C HIS A 167 -3.96 17.27 0.19
N ARG A 168 -5.07 17.63 0.85
CA ARG A 168 -6.02 16.63 1.34
C ARG A 168 -6.77 16.02 0.17
N GLY A 169 -7.25 14.78 0.31
CA GLY A 169 -7.92 14.07 -0.79
C GLY A 169 -9.10 14.84 -1.38
N LYS A 170 -9.93 15.48 -0.53
CA LYS A 170 -11.08 16.29 -0.96
C LYS A 170 -10.69 17.61 -1.64
N GLU A 171 -9.50 18.11 -1.35
CA GLU A 171 -8.98 19.38 -1.88
C GLU A 171 -8.14 19.16 -3.15
N ALA A 172 -7.79 17.92 -3.47
CA ALA A 172 -6.98 17.58 -4.62
C ALA A 172 -7.81 17.71 -5.90
N ALA A 173 -7.36 18.58 -6.81
CA ALA A 173 -7.93 18.71 -8.14
C ALA A 173 -7.20 17.77 -9.11
N LEU A 174 -7.38 16.45 -8.95
CA LEU A 174 -6.86 15.45 -9.90
C LEU A 174 -7.66 15.54 -11.19
N LYS A 175 -6.99 15.87 -12.31
CA LYS A 175 -7.65 15.97 -13.63
C LYS A 175 -7.41 14.71 -14.45
N GLY A 176 -8.32 14.41 -15.36
CA GLY A 176 -8.13 13.34 -16.33
C GLY A 176 -6.90 13.58 -17.21
N GLY A 177 -6.17 12.52 -17.53
CA GLY A 177 -4.97 12.51 -18.37
C GLY A 177 -3.64 12.67 -17.63
N GLU A 178 -3.65 13.11 -16.37
CA GLU A 178 -2.44 13.35 -15.60
C GLU A 178 -1.72 12.04 -15.26
N ALA A 179 -0.41 11.99 -15.53
CA ALA A 179 0.41 10.85 -15.14
C ALA A 179 0.70 10.92 -13.63
N VAL A 180 0.36 9.85 -12.92
CA VAL A 180 0.47 9.78 -11.46
C VAL A 180 1.08 8.45 -11.02
N VAL A 181 1.63 8.48 -9.82
CA VAL A 181 2.02 7.30 -9.06
C VAL A 181 1.12 7.22 -7.83
N VAL A 182 0.43 6.09 -7.69
CA VAL A 182 -0.39 5.77 -6.52
C VAL A 182 0.40 4.82 -5.63
N VAL A 183 0.67 5.25 -4.40
CA VAL A 183 1.20 4.38 -3.34
C VAL A 183 0.03 3.66 -2.70
N LEU A 184 0.03 2.33 -2.70
CA LEU A 184 -1.12 1.54 -2.25
C LEU A 184 -1.02 1.16 -0.76
N ALA A 185 -2.10 1.37 -0.03
CA ALA A 185 -2.30 0.86 1.33
C ALA A 185 -3.05 -0.49 1.33
N ALA A 186 -3.88 -0.74 0.31
CA ALA A 186 -4.57 -1.97 0.01
C ALA A 186 -4.84 -1.99 -1.52
N PRO A 187 -5.30 -3.12 -2.12
CA PRO A 187 -5.56 -3.19 -3.56
C PRO A 187 -6.49 -2.08 -4.09
N ASP A 188 -7.44 -1.64 -3.27
CA ASP A 188 -8.49 -0.67 -3.58
C ASP A 188 -8.33 0.66 -2.81
N ARG A 189 -7.19 0.87 -2.13
CA ARG A 189 -6.99 2.03 -1.26
C ARG A 189 -5.61 2.63 -1.42
N ALA A 190 -5.58 3.92 -1.75
CA ALA A 190 -4.36 4.69 -1.81
C ALA A 190 -3.89 5.08 -0.40
N ARG A 191 -2.57 5.10 -0.21
CA ARG A 191 -1.88 5.80 0.87
C ARG A 191 -1.56 7.23 0.43
N ALA A 192 -1.04 7.37 -0.78
CA ALA A 192 -0.69 8.64 -1.38
C ALA A 192 -0.81 8.57 -2.90
N VAL A 193 -0.97 9.73 -3.53
CA VAL A 193 -0.92 9.91 -4.98
C VAL A 193 0.01 11.08 -5.25
N PHE A 194 0.92 10.95 -6.22
CA PHE A 194 1.79 12.05 -6.60
C PHE A 194 2.09 12.08 -8.09
N ASP A 195 2.31 13.28 -8.62
CA ASP A 195 2.82 13.48 -9.98
C ASP A 195 4.36 13.35 -10.04
N ALA A 196 4.91 13.43 -11.25
CA ALA A 196 6.34 13.30 -11.49
C ALA A 196 7.21 14.38 -10.82
N VAL A 197 6.66 15.55 -10.47
CA VAL A 197 7.41 16.64 -9.84
C VAL A 197 7.29 16.62 -8.31
N SER A 198 6.26 15.96 -7.78
CA SER A 198 5.89 16.02 -6.37
C SER A 198 6.37 14.82 -5.55
N TRP A 199 6.93 13.79 -6.18
CA TRP A 199 7.40 12.60 -5.46
C TRP A 199 8.43 12.94 -4.37
N LYS A 200 9.31 13.94 -4.59
CA LYS A 200 10.30 14.37 -3.60
C LYS A 200 9.63 14.94 -2.35
N VAL A 201 8.57 15.73 -2.53
CA VAL A 201 7.81 16.32 -1.42
C VAL A 201 7.19 15.23 -0.57
N TYR A 202 6.59 14.22 -1.22
CA TYR A 202 6.04 13.06 -0.52
C TYR A 202 7.13 12.26 0.21
N GLY A 203 8.20 11.90 -0.50
CA GLY A 203 9.30 11.11 0.05
C GLY A 203 9.96 11.78 1.26
N GLU A 204 10.19 13.09 1.18
CA GLU A 204 10.80 13.87 2.26
C GLU A 204 9.85 13.94 3.47
N GLN A 205 8.55 14.16 3.25
CA GLN A 205 7.58 14.16 4.33
C GLN A 205 7.55 12.81 5.09
N GLU A 206 7.53 11.68 4.36
CA GLU A 206 7.56 10.34 4.97
C GLU A 206 8.90 10.05 5.67
N TRP A 207 10.01 10.53 5.10
CA TRP A 207 11.33 10.40 5.69
C TRP A 207 11.44 11.16 7.02
N GLN A 208 11.02 12.42 7.04
CA GLN A 208 10.99 13.24 8.27
C GLN A 208 10.08 12.61 9.33
N ALA A 209 8.91 12.11 8.93
CA ALA A 209 8.01 11.39 9.84
C ALA A 209 8.62 10.09 10.38
N TYR A 210 9.46 9.40 9.59
CA TYR A 210 10.23 8.26 10.06
C TYR A 210 11.29 8.67 11.09
N GLN A 211 12.13 9.67 10.76
CA GLN A 211 13.18 10.16 11.66
C GLN A 211 12.62 10.60 13.01
N LYS A 212 11.47 11.29 13.01
CA LYS A 212 10.80 11.72 14.25
C LYS A 212 10.37 10.54 15.12
N ARG A 213 9.91 9.44 14.51
CA ARG A 213 9.48 8.23 15.24
C ARG A 213 10.66 7.45 15.78
N THR A 214 11.74 7.31 15.01
CA THR A 214 12.94 6.60 15.46
C THR A 214 13.68 7.34 16.56
N ARG A 215 13.78 8.67 16.49
CA ARG A 215 14.38 9.49 17.56
C ARG A 215 13.61 9.40 18.88
N ARG A 216 12.28 9.45 18.84
CA ARG A 216 11.44 9.36 20.05
C ARG A 216 11.54 8.01 20.78
N GLY A 217 11.81 6.93 20.04
CA GLY A 217 12.02 5.60 20.64
C GLY A 217 13.43 5.35 21.17
N ALA A 218 14.39 6.26 20.92
CA ALA A 218 15.75 6.17 21.46
C ALA A 218 15.93 6.95 22.77
N SER A 219 14.95 7.76 23.16
CA SER A 219 14.97 8.61 24.36
C SER A 219 14.04 8.11 25.49
N SER A 220 13.57 6.87 25.40
CA SER A 220 12.69 6.19 26.38
C SER A 220 13.34 4.90 26.83
#